data_AF-A0A9D9Q3A2-F1
#
_entry.id   AF-A0A9D9Q3A2-F1
#
_cell.length_a   1.000
_cell.length_b   1.000
_cell.length_c   1.000
_cell.angle_alpha   90.00
_cell.angle_beta   90.00
_cell.angle_gamma   90.00
#
_symmetry.space_group_name_H-M   'P 1'
#
loop_
_entity.id
_entity.type
_entity.pdbx_description
1 polymer ?
#
loop_
_entity_poly.entity_id
_entity_poly.type
_entity_poly.pdbx_seq_one_letter_code
_entity_poly.pdbx_strand_id
1 'polypeptide(L)'
;MKYNLSKNIEEAERELVSRPVKATTAELLLIQYELRHKYRDKPQPIRYGLYLGEILENVSVPLEDYDLIAGRSIHRELNGEEEEKFQAYVKEGALQLARTMLDNGHAIYSWGDVVKLGLVGLKLRAEETLSESNDEDKCNFLRGAILVYEAIESYLLRYSRKALELGMPELSEVCRKAATEKPSDFYTALQLIYVITFVQCSYITKNPTITVGRLDQILYPLYKKGIEDGSLSVEKARALITDFYCKHNL
;
A
#
# COMPACT_ATOMS: atom_id res chain seq x y z
N MET A 1 -9.77 19.83 -20.10
CA MET A 1 -10.35 18.48 -19.89
C MET A 1 -10.82 18.40 -18.45
N LYS A 2 -11.89 17.64 -18.15
CA LYS A 2 -12.47 17.50 -16.79
C LYS A 2 -11.46 16.95 -15.75
N TYR A 3 -10.44 16.23 -16.21
CA TYR A 3 -9.32 15.75 -15.40
C TYR A 3 -8.03 16.31 -15.99
N ASN A 4 -7.27 17.09 -15.22
CA ASN A 4 -5.95 17.61 -15.61
C ASN A 4 -4.87 16.96 -14.74
N LEU A 5 -4.05 16.10 -15.35
CA LEU A 5 -2.98 15.37 -14.68
C LEU A 5 -1.59 15.91 -15.03
N SER A 6 -1.49 17.10 -15.64
CA SER A 6 -0.19 17.69 -15.97
C SER A 6 0.69 17.79 -14.72
N LYS A 7 0.10 18.16 -13.57
CA LYS A 7 0.81 18.23 -12.29
C LYS A 7 1.37 16.87 -11.85
N ASN A 8 0.56 15.80 -11.82
CA ASN A 8 1.03 14.46 -11.45
C ASN A 8 2.15 13.98 -12.38
N ILE A 9 2.02 14.23 -13.69
CA ILE A 9 3.00 13.82 -14.69
C ILE A 9 4.31 14.59 -14.51
N GLU A 10 4.24 15.93 -14.47
CA GLU A 10 5.41 16.80 -14.29
C GLU A 10 6.14 16.50 -12.97
N GLU A 11 5.38 16.20 -11.90
CA GLU A 11 5.94 15.81 -10.62
C GLU A 11 6.63 14.45 -10.69
N ALA A 12 6.00 13.43 -11.27
CA ALA A 12 6.58 12.10 -11.42
C ALA A 12 7.85 12.12 -12.28
N GLU A 13 7.84 12.90 -13.38
CA GLU A 13 9.02 13.10 -14.23
C GLU A 13 10.15 13.78 -13.46
N ARG A 14 9.83 14.83 -12.68
CA ARG A 14 10.81 15.53 -11.86
C ARG A 14 11.41 14.61 -10.79
N GLU A 15 10.58 13.84 -10.09
CA GLU A 15 11.03 12.88 -9.07
C GLU A 15 11.93 11.78 -9.67
N LEU A 16 11.68 11.37 -10.90
CA LEU A 16 12.51 10.38 -11.58
C LEU A 16 13.90 10.92 -11.94
N VAL A 17 14.02 12.19 -12.31
CA VAL A 17 15.25 12.76 -12.88
C VAL A 17 16.03 13.70 -11.95
N SER A 18 15.36 14.26 -10.94
CA SER A 18 15.91 15.34 -10.11
C SER A 18 15.93 15.02 -8.61
N ARG A 19 15.46 13.84 -8.19
CA ARG A 19 15.51 13.42 -6.79
C ARG A 19 16.96 13.37 -6.31
N PRO A 20 17.29 14.00 -5.15
CA PRO A 20 18.64 13.95 -4.60
C PRO A 20 19.09 12.51 -4.36
N VAL A 21 20.36 12.21 -4.67
CA VAL A 21 20.93 10.85 -4.52
C VAL A 21 20.85 10.35 -3.07
N LYS A 22 20.91 11.26 -2.10
CA LYS A 22 20.81 10.93 -0.67
C LYS A 22 19.38 10.90 -0.14
N ALA A 23 18.38 11.20 -0.96
CA ALA A 23 16.99 11.18 -0.53
C ALA A 23 16.53 9.74 -0.28
N THR A 24 15.83 9.53 0.83
CA THR A 24 15.31 8.23 1.24
C THR A 24 13.96 8.40 1.93
N THR A 25 13.25 7.31 2.21
CA THR A 25 12.04 7.29 3.03
C THR A 25 12.41 7.46 4.50
N ALA A 26 12.84 8.67 4.88
CA ALA A 26 13.39 8.99 6.19
C ALA A 26 12.45 8.59 7.34
N GLU A 27 11.17 8.91 7.21
CA GLU A 27 10.14 8.59 8.20
C GLU A 27 10.05 7.09 8.46
N LEU A 28 10.00 6.29 7.40
CA LEU A 28 9.99 4.83 7.51
C LEU A 28 11.22 4.33 8.27
N LEU A 29 12.42 4.80 7.93
CA LEU A 29 13.66 4.36 8.57
C LEU A 29 13.66 4.64 10.07
N LEU A 30 13.18 5.82 10.47
CA LEU A 30 13.10 6.21 11.87
C LEU A 30 12.06 5.37 12.64
N ILE A 31 10.88 5.13 12.05
CA ILE A 31 9.87 4.25 12.65
C ILE A 31 10.42 2.82 12.79
N GLN A 32 11.07 2.30 11.75
CA GLN A 32 11.67 0.97 11.77
C GLN A 32 12.79 0.86 12.82
N TYR A 33 13.57 1.93 13.01
CA TYR A 33 14.56 2.02 14.07
C TYR A 33 13.89 1.91 15.44
N GLU A 34 12.84 2.67 15.73
CA GLU A 34 12.14 2.60 17.03
C GLU A 34 11.46 1.25 17.27
N LEU A 35 10.90 0.64 16.22
CA LEU A 35 10.22 -0.66 16.31
C LEU A 35 11.17 -1.86 16.30
N ARG A 36 12.46 -1.65 16.04
CA ARG A 36 13.49 -2.70 16.10
C ARG A 36 13.39 -3.33 17.51
N HIS A 37 13.46 -4.63 17.73
CA HIS A 37 13.24 -5.27 19.06
C HIS A 37 11.78 -5.33 19.55
N LYS A 38 10.88 -4.42 19.15
CA LYS A 38 9.45 -4.56 19.47
C LYS A 38 8.92 -5.85 18.82
N TYR A 39 8.12 -6.60 19.57
CA TYR A 39 7.53 -7.90 19.15
C TYR A 39 8.52 -9.02 18.81
N ARG A 40 9.82 -8.90 19.14
CA ARG A 40 10.83 -9.92 18.79
C ARG A 40 10.47 -11.33 19.29
N ASP A 41 9.75 -11.42 20.42
CA ASP A 41 9.36 -12.67 21.08
C ASP A 41 8.05 -13.27 20.52
N LYS A 42 7.42 -12.64 19.52
CA LYS A 42 6.22 -13.17 18.85
C LYS A 42 6.59 -14.11 17.69
N PRO A 43 5.71 -15.10 17.36
CA PRO A 43 5.84 -15.89 16.14
C PRO A 43 5.95 -14.99 14.90
N GLN A 44 6.74 -15.39 13.90
CA GLN A 44 7.08 -14.53 12.77
C GLN A 44 5.86 -13.92 12.04
N PRO A 45 4.78 -14.67 11.72
CA PRO A 45 3.64 -14.08 11.00
C PRO A 45 2.91 -13.02 11.81
N ILE A 46 2.74 -13.26 13.13
CA ILE A 46 2.10 -12.32 14.05
C ILE A 46 2.99 -11.09 14.24
N ARG A 47 4.30 -11.30 14.45
CA ARG A 47 5.29 -10.22 14.55
C ARG A 47 5.21 -9.32 13.32
N TYR A 48 5.13 -9.91 12.13
CA TYR A 48 5.06 -9.19 10.88
C TYR A 48 3.79 -8.34 10.76
N GLY A 49 2.60 -8.91 11.04
CA GLY A 49 1.35 -8.15 11.01
C GLY A 49 1.32 -6.99 12.01
N LEU A 50 1.79 -7.21 13.24
CA LEU A 50 1.89 -6.14 14.25
C LEU A 50 2.89 -5.05 13.84
N TYR A 51 4.04 -5.43 13.31
CA TYR A 51 5.06 -4.50 12.85
C TYR A 51 4.56 -3.64 11.69
N LEU A 52 3.89 -4.25 10.71
CA LEU A 52 3.28 -3.54 9.60
C LEU A 52 2.17 -2.60 10.07
N GLY A 53 1.32 -3.05 10.99
CA GLY A 53 0.27 -2.21 11.60
C GLY A 53 0.85 -0.94 12.23
N GLU A 54 1.92 -1.07 13.02
CA GLU A 54 2.59 0.09 13.63
C GLU A 54 3.24 1.01 12.60
N ILE A 55 3.85 0.48 11.53
CA ILE A 55 4.36 1.30 10.44
C ILE A 55 3.20 2.08 9.80
N LEU A 56 2.16 1.39 9.36
CA LEU A 56 1.04 1.99 8.63
C LEU A 56 0.19 2.94 9.48
N GLU A 57 0.22 2.82 10.81
CA GLU A 57 -0.45 3.77 11.70
C GLU A 57 0.36 5.08 11.85
N ASN A 58 1.70 4.99 11.80
CA ASN A 58 2.59 6.10 12.12
C ASN A 58 3.20 6.81 10.91
N VAL A 59 3.34 6.15 9.75
CA VAL A 59 3.80 6.83 8.53
C VAL A 59 2.79 7.88 8.07
N SER A 60 3.25 8.93 7.45
CA SER A 60 2.43 9.95 6.83
C SER A 60 1.53 9.38 5.72
N VAL A 61 0.45 10.12 5.44
CA VAL A 61 -0.49 9.86 4.33
C VAL A 61 -0.48 11.06 3.37
N PRO A 62 0.64 11.31 2.67
CA PRO A 62 0.76 12.42 1.73
C PRO A 62 -0.29 12.36 0.62
N LEU A 63 -0.92 13.50 0.36
CA LEU A 63 -1.93 13.66 -0.68
C LEU A 63 -1.90 15.09 -1.21
N GLU A 64 -1.95 15.22 -2.53
CA GLU A 64 -2.06 16.49 -3.23
C GLU A 64 -3.50 16.70 -3.74
N ASP A 65 -3.95 17.95 -3.87
CA ASP A 65 -5.33 18.29 -4.25
C ASP A 65 -5.72 17.85 -5.67
N TYR A 66 -4.73 17.50 -6.49
CA TYR A 66 -4.86 16.99 -7.85
C TYR A 66 -4.74 15.46 -7.97
N ASP A 67 -4.56 14.75 -6.85
CA ASP A 67 -4.49 13.28 -6.86
C ASP A 67 -5.84 12.64 -7.17
N LEU A 68 -5.81 11.57 -7.98
CA LEU A 68 -6.93 10.66 -8.15
C LEU A 68 -6.67 9.33 -7.43
N ILE A 69 -5.42 8.92 -7.23
CA ILE A 69 -5.08 7.70 -6.49
C ILE A 69 -4.31 8.10 -5.23
N ALA A 70 -4.75 7.58 -4.09
CA ALA A 70 -4.09 7.80 -2.81
C ALA A 70 -2.86 6.90 -2.66
N GLY A 71 -1.84 7.39 -1.96
CA GLY A 71 -0.57 6.71 -1.73
C GLY A 71 0.59 7.39 -2.46
N ARG A 72 1.39 8.14 -1.71
CA ARG A 72 2.65 8.73 -2.19
C ARG A 72 3.77 8.39 -1.22
N SER A 73 4.99 8.36 -1.73
CA SER A 73 6.20 8.26 -0.93
C SER A 73 6.74 9.65 -0.58
N ILE A 74 7.29 9.81 0.63
CA ILE A 74 8.02 11.03 0.98
C ILE A 74 9.50 10.71 0.99
N HIS A 75 10.22 11.25 0.01
CA HIS A 75 11.67 11.14 -0.09
C HIS A 75 12.33 12.45 0.30
N ARG A 76 13.26 12.39 1.25
CA ARG A 76 14.09 13.53 1.63
C ARG A 76 15.45 13.08 2.16
N GLU A 77 16.39 14.01 2.20
CA GLU A 77 17.67 13.78 2.87
C GLU A 77 17.47 13.73 4.40
N LEU A 78 18.29 12.92 5.05
CA LEU A 78 18.39 12.87 6.51
C LEU A 78 19.15 14.09 7.02
N ASN A 79 18.73 14.63 8.16
CA ASN A 79 19.55 15.58 8.90
C ASN A 79 20.66 14.86 9.68
N GLY A 80 21.57 15.59 10.32
CA GLY A 80 22.73 15.00 11.02
C GLY A 80 22.36 14.00 12.12
N GLU A 81 21.32 14.28 12.92
CA GLU A 81 20.87 13.38 13.99
C GLU A 81 20.20 12.11 13.42
N GLU A 82 19.40 12.27 12.36
CA GLU A 82 18.75 11.16 11.67
C GLU A 82 19.77 10.24 10.98
N GLU A 83 20.83 10.83 10.40
CA GLU A 83 21.94 10.09 9.80
C GLU A 83 22.67 9.27 10.87
N GLU A 84 22.96 9.83 12.05
CA GLU A 84 23.58 9.08 13.16
C GLU A 84 22.72 7.87 13.58
N LYS A 85 21.41 8.06 13.72
CA LYS A 85 20.44 6.98 14.01
C LYS A 85 20.46 5.91 12.93
N PHE A 86 20.44 6.32 11.66
CA PHE A 86 20.50 5.40 10.53
C PHE A 86 21.81 4.61 10.50
N GLN A 87 22.96 5.24 10.73
CA GLN A 87 24.25 4.56 10.79
C GLN A 87 24.33 3.58 11.96
N ALA A 88 23.78 3.94 13.13
CA ALA A 88 23.66 3.03 14.27
C ALA A 88 22.80 1.80 13.92
N TYR A 89 21.64 2.02 13.29
CA TYR A 89 20.75 0.96 12.81
C TYR A 89 21.47 0.00 11.85
N VAL A 90 22.19 0.54 10.86
CA VAL A 90 22.97 -0.26 9.90
C VAL A 90 24.05 -1.07 10.60
N LYS A 91 24.78 -0.46 11.55
CA LYS A 91 25.90 -1.08 12.28
C LYS A 91 25.46 -2.20 13.24
N GLU A 92 24.28 -2.10 13.84
CA GLU A 92 23.66 -3.20 14.61
C GLU A 92 23.40 -4.45 13.76
N GLY A 93 23.65 -4.37 12.45
CA GLY A 93 23.28 -5.39 11.49
C GLY A 93 21.77 -5.40 11.28
N ALA A 94 21.02 -4.38 11.69
CA ALA A 94 19.55 -4.39 11.69
C ALA A 94 18.92 -4.36 10.28
N LEU A 95 19.75 -4.35 9.22
CA LEU A 95 19.37 -4.86 7.90
C LEU A 95 19.09 -6.38 7.88
N GLN A 96 19.21 -7.08 9.02
CA GLN A 96 18.82 -8.48 9.23
C GLN A 96 17.30 -8.65 9.08
N LEU A 97 16.88 -9.01 7.86
CA LEU A 97 16.32 -10.31 7.42
C LEU A 97 15.37 -11.10 8.34
N ALA A 98 15.32 -10.85 9.66
CA ALA A 98 14.52 -11.57 10.63
C ALA A 98 13.15 -10.91 10.91
N ARG A 99 12.91 -9.68 10.46
CA ARG A 99 11.75 -8.87 10.88
C ARG A 99 10.82 -8.46 9.74
N THR A 100 11.38 -8.25 8.56
CA THR A 100 10.64 -8.12 7.30
C THR A 100 10.49 -9.50 6.67
N MET A 101 9.51 -9.68 5.78
CA MET A 101 9.50 -10.87 4.95
C MET A 101 10.85 -10.96 4.22
N LEU A 102 11.48 -12.12 4.27
CA LEU A 102 12.45 -12.59 3.28
C LEU A 102 11.71 -12.79 1.94
N ASP A 103 10.96 -11.77 1.49
CA ASP A 103 10.43 -11.74 0.15
C ASP A 103 11.60 -11.37 -0.76
N ASN A 104 12.05 -12.37 -1.52
CA ASN A 104 13.07 -12.17 -2.56
C ASN A 104 12.51 -11.38 -3.76
N GLY A 105 11.25 -10.97 -3.69
CA GLY A 105 10.52 -10.31 -4.76
C GLY A 105 10.21 -11.27 -5.89
N HIS A 106 10.13 -10.76 -7.11
CA HIS A 106 9.83 -11.53 -8.33
C HIS A 106 8.53 -12.34 -8.22
N ALA A 107 7.52 -11.73 -7.59
CA ALA A 107 6.22 -12.34 -7.35
C ALA A 107 5.10 -11.59 -8.08
N ILE A 108 4.03 -12.33 -8.35
CA ILE A 108 2.74 -11.80 -8.76
C ILE A 108 1.71 -12.28 -7.74
N TYR A 109 0.96 -11.36 -7.15
CA TYR A 109 -0.13 -11.73 -6.25
C TYR A 109 -1.32 -12.25 -7.04
N SER A 110 -2.20 -12.98 -6.35
CA SER A 110 -3.51 -13.33 -6.90
C SER A 110 -4.43 -12.10 -6.93
N TRP A 111 -4.10 -11.13 -7.79
CA TRP A 111 -4.85 -9.88 -7.93
C TRP A 111 -6.32 -10.11 -8.30
N GLY A 112 -6.61 -11.21 -9.02
CA GLY A 112 -7.98 -11.65 -9.27
C GLY A 112 -8.75 -11.96 -7.99
N ASP A 113 -8.13 -12.64 -7.01
CA ASP A 113 -8.75 -12.89 -5.70
C ASP A 113 -8.88 -11.60 -4.89
N VAL A 114 -7.85 -10.75 -4.91
CA VAL A 114 -7.87 -9.43 -4.24
C VAL A 114 -9.06 -8.60 -4.73
N VAL A 115 -9.27 -8.51 -6.04
CA VAL A 115 -10.41 -7.77 -6.61
C VAL A 115 -11.74 -8.48 -6.35
N LYS A 116 -11.76 -9.82 -6.41
CA LYS A 116 -13.00 -10.60 -6.20
C LYS A 116 -13.49 -10.60 -4.76
N LEU A 117 -12.60 -10.46 -3.78
CA LEU A 117 -12.92 -10.61 -2.36
C LEU A 117 -12.79 -9.29 -1.58
N GLY A 118 -11.88 -8.40 -1.98
CA GLY A 118 -11.44 -7.27 -1.16
C GLY A 118 -10.70 -7.73 0.10
N LEU A 119 -10.28 -6.77 0.92
CA LEU A 119 -9.66 -7.06 2.22
C LEU A 119 -10.65 -7.79 3.14
N VAL A 120 -11.91 -7.36 3.16
CA VAL A 120 -12.99 -7.97 3.94
C VAL A 120 -13.16 -9.46 3.63
N GLY A 121 -13.25 -9.84 2.35
CA GLY A 121 -13.43 -11.25 1.98
C GLY A 121 -12.18 -12.11 2.23
N LEU A 122 -10.98 -11.53 2.08
CA LEU A 122 -9.72 -12.20 2.40
C LEU A 122 -9.57 -12.43 3.91
N LYS A 123 -9.95 -11.44 4.72
CA LYS A 123 -9.97 -11.51 6.18
C LYS A 123 -10.98 -12.54 6.67
N LEU A 124 -12.22 -12.49 6.18
CA LEU A 124 -13.26 -13.47 6.54
C LEU A 124 -12.81 -14.90 6.23
N ARG A 125 -12.24 -15.14 5.03
CA ARG A 125 -11.69 -16.45 4.67
C ARG A 125 -10.63 -16.92 5.68
N ALA A 126 -9.75 -16.01 6.11
CA ALA A 126 -8.71 -16.34 7.08
C ALA A 126 -9.30 -16.64 8.47
N GLU A 127 -10.29 -15.89 8.92
CA GLU A 127 -11.00 -16.08 10.19
C GLU A 127 -11.77 -17.41 10.24
N GLU A 128 -12.53 -17.72 9.18
CA GLU A 128 -13.24 -19.00 9.04
C GLU A 128 -12.25 -20.18 9.10
N THR A 129 -11.18 -20.10 8.30
CA THR A 129 -10.13 -21.14 8.27
C THR A 129 -9.42 -21.28 9.63
N LEU A 130 -9.26 -20.18 10.36
CA LEU A 130 -8.63 -20.17 11.69
C LEU A 130 -9.54 -20.87 12.71
N SER A 131 -10.85 -20.66 12.64
CA SER A 131 -11.82 -21.26 13.57
C SER A 131 -11.90 -22.79 13.48
N GLU A 132 -11.54 -23.34 12.32
CA GLU A 132 -11.57 -24.78 12.05
C GLU A 132 -10.20 -25.46 12.23
N SER A 133 -9.14 -24.69 12.48
CA SER A 133 -7.77 -25.19 12.55
C SER A 133 -7.31 -25.45 13.98
N ASN A 134 -6.72 -26.61 14.22
CA ASN A 134 -6.03 -26.95 15.48
C ASN A 134 -4.49 -26.99 15.34
N ASP A 135 -3.96 -26.76 14.13
CA ASP A 135 -2.53 -26.66 13.86
C ASP A 135 -2.02 -25.27 14.30
N GLU A 136 -1.11 -25.23 15.26
CA GLU A 136 -0.61 -23.98 15.86
C GLU A 136 0.16 -23.11 14.84
N ASP A 137 0.95 -23.71 13.95
CA ASP A 137 1.70 -22.97 12.93
C ASP A 137 0.74 -22.35 11.91
N LYS A 138 -0.25 -23.12 11.47
CA LYS A 138 -1.31 -22.61 10.61
C LYS A 138 -2.11 -21.50 11.29
N CYS A 139 -2.44 -21.65 12.56
CA CYS A 139 -3.14 -20.63 13.34
C CYS A 139 -2.32 -19.35 13.47
N ASN A 140 -1.01 -19.46 13.70
CA ASN A 140 -0.11 -18.31 13.77
C ASN A 140 -0.03 -17.59 12.41
N PHE A 141 0.07 -18.33 11.30
CA PHE A 141 0.04 -17.76 9.96
C PHE A 141 -1.25 -16.98 9.70
N LEU A 142 -2.42 -17.58 9.98
CA LEU A 142 -3.72 -16.95 9.74
C LEU A 142 -3.93 -15.71 10.60
N ARG A 143 -3.54 -15.74 11.87
CA ARG A 143 -3.56 -14.55 12.74
C ARG A 143 -2.67 -13.43 12.20
N GLY A 144 -1.47 -13.78 11.70
CA GLY A 144 -0.58 -12.82 11.04
C GLY A 144 -1.22 -12.21 9.78
N ALA A 145 -1.86 -13.02 8.94
CA ALA A 145 -2.55 -12.55 7.74
C ALA A 145 -3.72 -11.60 8.07
N ILE A 146 -4.52 -11.92 9.08
CA ILE A 146 -5.61 -11.06 9.56
C ILE A 146 -5.06 -9.68 9.98
N LEU A 147 -4.00 -9.64 10.77
CA LEU A 147 -3.35 -8.39 11.19
C LEU A 147 -2.84 -7.56 10.00
N VAL A 148 -2.34 -8.21 8.94
CA VAL A 148 -1.91 -7.52 7.71
C VAL A 148 -3.10 -6.89 6.99
N TYR A 149 -4.21 -7.61 6.86
CA TYR A 149 -5.42 -7.05 6.24
C TYR A 149 -5.93 -5.85 7.04
N GLU A 150 -6.02 -5.97 8.36
CA GLU A 150 -6.44 -4.88 9.26
C GLU A 150 -5.52 -3.66 9.19
N ALA A 151 -4.20 -3.88 9.06
CA ALA A 151 -3.24 -2.79 8.88
C ALA A 151 -3.48 -2.01 7.59
N ILE A 152 -3.74 -2.70 6.47
CA ILE A 152 -4.03 -2.06 5.17
C ILE A 152 -5.41 -1.38 5.21
N GLU A 153 -6.41 -1.98 5.85
CA GLU A 153 -7.72 -1.38 6.08
C GLU A 153 -7.58 -0.05 6.84
N SER A 154 -6.85 -0.03 7.98
CA SER A 154 -6.59 1.20 8.74
C SER A 154 -5.89 2.25 7.88
N TYR A 155 -4.88 1.85 7.10
CA TYR A 155 -4.13 2.76 6.24
C TYR A 155 -5.00 3.44 5.17
N LEU A 156 -5.86 2.66 4.50
CA LEU A 156 -6.85 3.19 3.55
C LEU A 156 -7.85 4.13 4.24
N LEU A 157 -8.29 3.83 5.46
CA LEU A 157 -9.16 4.72 6.23
C LEU A 157 -8.46 6.02 6.66
N ARG A 158 -7.14 6.00 6.90
CA ARG A 158 -6.34 7.21 7.13
C ARG A 158 -6.31 8.09 5.88
N TYR A 159 -6.10 7.50 4.70
CA TYR A 159 -6.21 8.24 3.43
C TYR A 159 -7.62 8.74 3.17
N SER A 160 -8.65 7.96 3.51
CA SER A 160 -10.05 8.39 3.38
C SER A 160 -10.31 9.67 4.18
N ARG A 161 -9.92 9.69 5.46
CA ARG A 161 -10.01 10.89 6.31
C ARG A 161 -9.22 12.06 5.73
N LYS A 162 -7.97 11.82 5.30
CA LYS A 162 -7.12 12.87 4.74
C LYS A 162 -7.69 13.48 3.46
N ALA A 163 -8.22 12.66 2.57
CA ALA A 163 -8.87 13.11 1.35
C ALA A 163 -10.12 13.95 1.66
N LEU A 164 -10.90 13.57 2.68
CA LEU A 164 -12.05 14.36 3.12
C LEU A 164 -11.64 15.73 3.67
N GLU A 165 -10.59 15.79 4.49
CA GLU A 165 -10.02 17.05 5.01
C GLU A 165 -9.58 18.01 3.89
N LEU A 166 -9.07 17.46 2.79
CA LEU A 166 -8.63 18.22 1.61
C LEU A 166 -9.77 18.54 0.63
N GLY A 167 -11.01 18.19 0.95
CA GLY A 167 -12.15 18.47 0.08
C GLY A 167 -12.22 17.55 -1.16
N MET A 168 -11.69 16.33 -1.05
CA MET A 168 -11.65 15.31 -2.12
C MET A 168 -12.61 14.15 -1.79
N PRO A 169 -13.95 14.37 -1.76
CA PRO A 169 -14.92 13.40 -1.27
C PRO A 169 -14.97 12.12 -2.10
N GLU A 170 -14.70 12.20 -3.40
CA GLU A 170 -14.65 11.02 -4.27
C GLU A 170 -13.51 10.07 -3.89
N LEU A 171 -12.29 10.60 -3.72
CA LEU A 171 -11.14 9.80 -3.28
C LEU A 171 -11.32 9.28 -1.85
N SER A 172 -11.90 10.10 -0.97
CA SER A 172 -12.29 9.68 0.38
C SER A 172 -13.18 8.43 0.35
N GLU A 173 -14.23 8.45 -0.47
CA GLU A 173 -15.17 7.35 -0.59
C GLU A 173 -14.54 6.11 -1.24
N VAL A 174 -13.68 6.29 -2.24
CA VAL A 174 -12.95 5.18 -2.88
C VAL A 174 -12.01 4.50 -1.88
N CYS A 175 -11.27 5.26 -1.08
CA CYS A 175 -10.40 4.70 -0.04
C CYS A 175 -11.22 3.97 1.03
N ARG A 176 -12.37 4.53 1.45
CA ARG A 176 -13.28 3.88 2.39
C ARG A 176 -13.79 2.56 1.84
N LYS A 177 -14.30 2.54 0.60
CA LYS A 177 -14.79 1.32 -0.07
C LYS A 177 -13.68 0.28 -0.22
N ALA A 178 -12.47 0.69 -0.62
CA ALA A 178 -11.34 -0.22 -0.74
C ALA A 178 -10.96 -0.88 0.59
N ALA A 179 -11.17 -0.19 1.72
CA ALA A 179 -10.95 -0.73 3.05
C ALA A 179 -12.10 -1.66 3.50
N THR A 180 -13.36 -1.22 3.33
CA THR A 180 -14.49 -1.85 4.04
C THR A 180 -15.41 -2.69 3.16
N GLU A 181 -15.17 -2.74 1.86
CA GLU A 181 -16.05 -3.39 0.90
C GLU A 181 -15.26 -4.22 -0.11
N LYS A 182 -15.94 -5.18 -0.73
CA LYS A 182 -15.43 -5.83 -1.94
C LYS A 182 -15.43 -4.80 -3.08
N PRO A 183 -14.33 -4.68 -3.85
CA PRO A 183 -14.33 -3.83 -5.05
C PRO A 183 -15.47 -4.19 -6.02
N SER A 184 -16.29 -3.20 -6.34
CA SER A 184 -17.48 -3.35 -7.19
C SER A 184 -17.48 -2.42 -8.42
N ASP A 185 -16.45 -1.57 -8.52
CA ASP A 185 -16.20 -0.62 -9.58
C ASP A 185 -14.69 -0.54 -9.90
N PHE A 186 -14.36 0.02 -11.07
CA PHE A 186 -12.99 0.10 -11.59
C PHE A 186 -12.05 0.91 -10.68
N TYR A 187 -12.54 2.01 -10.11
CA TYR A 187 -11.72 2.94 -9.34
C TYR A 187 -11.33 2.34 -7.99
N THR A 188 -12.30 1.78 -7.27
CA THR A 188 -12.06 1.07 -5.99
C THR A 188 -11.09 -0.10 -6.18
N ALA A 189 -11.21 -0.88 -7.26
CA ALA A 189 -10.29 -1.98 -7.53
C ALA A 189 -8.86 -1.49 -7.84
N LEU A 190 -8.72 -0.43 -8.66
CA LEU A 190 -7.41 0.13 -8.98
C LEU A 190 -6.72 0.73 -7.76
N GLN A 191 -7.47 1.47 -6.91
CA GLN A 191 -6.96 2.02 -5.66
C GLN A 191 -6.47 0.93 -4.70
N LEU A 192 -7.23 -0.16 -4.56
CA LEU A 192 -6.85 -1.28 -3.70
C LEU A 192 -5.58 -1.98 -4.19
N ILE A 193 -5.49 -2.27 -5.49
CA ILE A 193 -4.29 -2.86 -6.10
C ILE A 193 -3.08 -1.95 -5.87
N TYR A 194 -3.23 -0.65 -6.09
CA TYR A 194 -2.14 0.30 -5.93
C TYR A 194 -1.65 0.34 -4.48
N VAL A 195 -2.54 0.50 -3.48
CA VAL A 195 -2.12 0.61 -2.08
C VAL A 195 -1.45 -0.67 -1.59
N ILE A 196 -1.94 -1.85 -1.98
CA ILE A 196 -1.27 -3.12 -1.65
C ILE A 196 0.13 -3.17 -2.28
N THR A 197 0.25 -2.78 -3.55
CA THR A 197 1.53 -2.74 -4.27
C THR A 197 2.50 -1.75 -3.62
N PHE A 198 2.02 -0.55 -3.30
CA PHE A 198 2.77 0.52 -2.66
C PHE A 198 3.26 0.10 -1.28
N VAL A 199 2.39 -0.44 -0.43
CA VAL A 199 2.77 -0.93 0.90
C VAL A 199 3.82 -2.04 0.81
N GLN A 200 3.66 -2.99 -0.13
CA GLN A 200 4.65 -4.05 -0.36
C GLN A 200 6.01 -3.47 -0.77
N CYS A 201 6.04 -2.63 -1.81
CA CYS A 201 7.27 -2.10 -2.39
C CYS A 201 7.99 -1.07 -1.52
N SER A 202 7.23 -0.21 -0.84
CA SER A 202 7.79 0.95 -0.14
C SER A 202 8.14 0.63 1.31
N TYR A 203 7.42 -0.28 1.97
CA TYR A 203 7.53 -0.44 3.43
C TYR A 203 7.99 -1.82 3.90
N ILE A 204 7.81 -2.84 3.08
CA ILE A 204 7.98 -4.25 3.51
C ILE A 204 9.20 -4.89 2.88
N THR A 205 9.31 -4.82 1.56
CA THR A 205 10.25 -5.67 0.82
C THR A 205 11.61 -5.01 0.66
N LYS A 206 12.66 -5.83 0.76
CA LYS A 206 14.03 -5.41 0.43
C LYS A 206 14.24 -5.34 -1.08
N ASN A 207 13.48 -6.12 -1.86
CA ASN A 207 13.58 -6.17 -3.30
C ASN A 207 12.20 -5.88 -3.94
N PRO A 208 11.89 -4.60 -4.24
CA PRO A 208 10.57 -4.16 -4.70
C PRO A 208 10.29 -4.53 -6.16
N THR A 209 10.10 -5.83 -6.40
CA THR A 209 9.93 -6.42 -7.75
C THR A 209 8.61 -7.19 -7.88
N ILE A 210 7.59 -6.81 -7.10
CA ILE A 210 6.23 -7.31 -7.32
C ILE A 210 5.68 -6.74 -8.64
N THR A 211 5.00 -7.57 -9.42
CA THR A 211 4.29 -7.13 -10.62
C THR A 211 2.78 -7.15 -10.42
N VAL A 212 2.12 -6.14 -10.98
CA VAL A 212 0.66 -6.06 -11.05
C VAL A 212 0.07 -6.96 -12.15
N GLY A 213 0.92 -7.53 -13.00
CA GLY A 213 0.55 -8.56 -13.97
C GLY A 213 -0.48 -8.10 -15.02
N ARG A 214 -1.48 -8.95 -15.27
CA ARG A 214 -2.50 -8.75 -16.31
C ARG A 214 -3.66 -7.87 -15.84
N LEU A 215 -3.36 -6.63 -15.46
CA LEU A 215 -4.37 -5.67 -15.02
C LEU A 215 -5.44 -5.43 -16.07
N ASP A 216 -5.09 -5.52 -17.35
CA ASP A 216 -6.01 -5.51 -18.48
C ASP A 216 -7.12 -6.56 -18.28
N GLN A 217 -6.78 -7.80 -17.92
CA GLN A 217 -7.76 -8.86 -17.72
C GLN A 217 -8.51 -8.75 -16.39
N ILE A 218 -7.81 -8.35 -15.33
CA ILE A 218 -8.36 -8.28 -13.98
C ILE A 218 -9.39 -7.15 -13.87
N LEU A 219 -9.10 -5.99 -14.48
CA LEU A 219 -9.95 -4.81 -14.38
C LEU A 219 -10.98 -4.70 -15.51
N TYR A 220 -10.81 -5.41 -16.63
CA TYR A 220 -11.73 -5.30 -17.78
C TYR A 220 -13.21 -5.55 -17.44
N PRO A 221 -13.60 -6.53 -16.61
CA PRO A 221 -15.00 -6.72 -16.23
C PRO A 221 -15.59 -5.49 -15.52
N LEU A 222 -14.79 -4.83 -14.66
CA LEU A 222 -15.20 -3.63 -13.93
C LEU A 222 -15.22 -2.39 -14.83
N TYR A 223 -14.24 -2.27 -15.73
CA TYR A 223 -14.21 -1.23 -16.76
C TYR A 223 -15.45 -1.33 -17.66
N LYS A 224 -15.70 -2.51 -18.25
CA LYS A 224 -16.84 -2.74 -19.15
C LYS A 224 -18.17 -2.43 -18.48
N LYS A 225 -18.38 -2.95 -17.27
CA LYS A 225 -19.56 -2.64 -16.46
C LYS A 225 -19.74 -1.12 -16.30
N GLY A 226 -18.69 -0.41 -15.89
CA GLY A 226 -18.75 1.03 -15.66
C GLY A 226 -19.03 1.86 -16.92
N ILE A 227 -18.56 1.41 -18.09
CA ILE A 227 -18.90 2.03 -19.38
C ILE A 227 -20.37 1.78 -19.74
N GLU A 228 -20.86 0.56 -19.53
CA GLU A 228 -22.23 0.16 -19.88
C GLU A 228 -23.29 0.82 -19.00
N ASP A 229 -23.02 0.97 -17.70
CA ASP A 229 -23.94 1.61 -16.73
C ASP A 229 -23.71 3.12 -16.56
N GLY A 230 -22.69 3.68 -17.21
CA GLY A 230 -22.35 5.11 -17.18
C GLY A 230 -21.67 5.60 -15.90
N SER A 231 -21.34 4.72 -14.95
CA SER A 231 -20.60 5.07 -13.73
C SER A 231 -19.12 5.39 -13.97
N LEU A 232 -18.58 4.99 -15.13
CA LEU A 232 -17.23 5.28 -15.58
C LEU A 232 -17.27 5.85 -17.00
N SER A 233 -16.54 6.95 -17.24
CA SER A 233 -16.27 7.45 -18.59
C SER A 233 -14.87 7.03 -19.03
N VAL A 234 -14.65 6.95 -20.35
CA VAL A 234 -13.33 6.63 -20.92
C VAL A 234 -12.28 7.65 -20.46
N GLU A 235 -12.64 8.94 -20.39
CA GLU A 235 -11.75 10.01 -19.93
C GLU A 235 -11.36 9.83 -18.47
N LYS A 236 -12.31 9.44 -17.60
CA LYS A 236 -12.03 9.16 -16.18
C LYS A 236 -11.15 7.92 -16.04
N ALA A 237 -11.46 6.84 -16.74
CA ALA A 237 -10.65 5.62 -16.72
C ALA A 237 -9.21 5.90 -17.14
N ARG A 238 -9.01 6.65 -18.22
CA ARG A 238 -7.69 7.09 -18.68
C ARG A 238 -6.96 7.92 -17.62
N ALA A 239 -7.66 8.85 -16.97
CA ALA A 239 -7.07 9.67 -15.91
C ALA A 239 -6.62 8.80 -14.72
N LEU A 240 -7.47 7.89 -14.26
CA LEU A 240 -7.15 6.96 -13.17
C LEU A 240 -5.93 6.09 -13.49
N ILE A 241 -5.85 5.54 -14.71
CA ILE A 241 -4.70 4.74 -15.16
C ILE A 241 -3.43 5.61 -15.23
N THR A 242 -3.55 6.85 -15.71
CA THR A 242 -2.41 7.76 -15.81
C THR A 242 -1.86 8.10 -14.43
N ASP A 243 -2.73 8.46 -13.49
CA ASP A 243 -2.29 8.76 -12.12
C ASP A 243 -1.71 7.50 -11.45
N PHE A 244 -2.34 6.33 -11.60
CA PHE A 244 -1.79 5.04 -11.14
C PHE A 244 -0.33 4.82 -11.57
N TYR A 245 0.02 5.14 -12.83
CA TYR A 245 1.41 5.02 -13.29
C TYR A 245 2.32 6.13 -12.77
N CYS A 246 1.83 7.36 -12.63
CA CYS A 246 2.60 8.45 -12.01
C CYS A 246 2.98 8.09 -10.58
N LYS A 247 2.06 7.46 -9.85
CA LYS A 247 2.21 7.05 -8.45
C LYS A 247 3.35 6.07 -8.20
N HIS A 248 3.80 5.31 -9.19
CA HIS A 248 5.01 4.48 -9.03
C HIS A 248 6.31 5.30 -8.88
N ASN A 249 6.29 6.59 -9.19
CA ASN A 249 7.40 7.51 -8.99
C ASN A 249 7.14 8.55 -7.89
N LEU A 250 5.91 8.64 -7.37
CA LEU A 250 5.44 9.63 -6.40
C LEU A 250 5.30 9.04 -4.99
#